data_AF-E6ZCK9-F1
#
_entry.id   AF-E6ZCK9-F1
#
_cell.length_a   1.000
_cell.length_b   1.000
_cell.length_c   1.000
_cell.angle_alpha   90.00
_cell.angle_beta   90.00
_cell.angle_gamma   90.00
#
_symmetry.space_group_name_H-M   'P 1'
#
loop_
_entity.id
_entity.type
_entity.pdbx_description
1 polymer ?
#
loop_
_entity_poly.entity_id
_entity_poly.type
_entity_poly.pdbx_seq_one_letter_code
_entity_poly.pdbx_strand_id
1 'polypeptide(L)'
;DVTRQSLQLIAEHVYLKLQQSFHQKDLAVFKAHANLLMQLFSDLESILSTNKHFLVGKWIKNARSLGTNVQEQKLYELNARNQITLWGPNGEIRDYANKQWAGVMSQYFGARWSLYLSVLEFALEFHRPINQTILSTFLYNMVEKPFTVPHNEFPAEPKGHSVEI
;
A
#
# COMPACT_ATOMS: atom_id res chain seq x y z
N ASP A 1 18.14 -1.03 0.25
CA ASP A 1 17.50 -2.19 -0.42
C ASP A 1 17.44 -3.41 0.49
N VAL A 2 18.56 -3.82 1.10
CA VAL A 2 18.61 -4.94 2.07
C VAL A 2 17.61 -4.78 3.21
N THR A 3 17.51 -3.60 3.85
CA THR A 3 16.54 -3.34 4.93
C THR A 3 15.10 -3.55 4.46
N ARG A 4 14.73 -3.00 3.29
CA ARG A 4 13.40 -3.18 2.68
C ARG A 4 13.09 -4.66 2.44
N GLN A 5 14.04 -5.41 1.90
CA GLN A 5 13.88 -6.86 1.71
C GLN A 5 13.71 -7.60 3.04
N SER A 6 14.47 -7.20 4.07
CA SER A 6 14.38 -7.80 5.40
C SER A 6 13.00 -7.56 6.03
N LEU A 7 12.46 -6.33 5.92
CA LEU A 7 11.12 -5.99 6.39
C LEU A 7 10.03 -6.79 5.65
N GLN A 8 10.18 -7.03 4.35
CA GLN A 8 9.26 -7.89 3.59
C GLN A 8 9.27 -9.33 4.11
N LEU A 9 10.45 -9.89 4.40
CA LEU A 9 10.56 -11.24 4.95
C LEU A 9 9.95 -11.32 6.37
N ILE A 10 10.13 -10.29 7.19
CA ILE A 10 9.48 -10.20 8.51
C ILE A 10 7.95 -10.14 8.33
N ALA A 11 7.45 -9.32 7.39
CA ALA A 11 6.03 -9.22 7.11
C ALA A 11 5.41 -10.56 6.68
N GLU A 12 6.13 -11.40 5.93
CA GLU A 12 5.70 -12.76 5.59
C GLU A 12 5.52 -13.63 6.84
N HIS A 13 6.44 -13.58 7.80
CA HIS A 13 6.30 -14.31 9.06
C HIS A 13 5.10 -13.82 9.87
N VAL A 14 4.88 -12.50 9.93
CA VAL A 14 3.71 -11.91 10.61
C VAL A 14 2.41 -12.31 9.92
N TYR A 15 2.38 -12.36 8.59
CA TYR A 15 1.23 -12.82 7.82
C TYR A 15 0.85 -14.27 8.14
N LEU A 16 1.82 -15.17 8.25
CA LEU A 16 1.56 -16.56 8.63
C LEU A 16 0.93 -16.65 10.03
N LYS A 17 1.38 -15.81 10.98
CA LYS A 17 0.78 -15.73 12.32
C LYS A 17 -0.64 -15.16 12.32
N LEU A 18 -0.90 -14.13 11.49
CA LEU A 18 -2.25 -13.60 11.27
C LEU A 18 -3.21 -14.66 10.72
N GLN A 19 -2.77 -15.42 9.71
CA GLN A 19 -3.57 -16.51 9.16
C GLN A 19 -3.86 -17.56 10.23
N GLN A 20 -2.83 -17.98 10.98
CA GLN A 20 -2.97 -18.98 12.04
C GLN A 20 -3.97 -18.52 13.11
N SER A 21 -3.81 -17.32 13.66
CA SER A 21 -4.68 -16.81 14.72
C SER A 21 -6.12 -16.59 14.22
N PHE A 22 -6.31 -16.17 12.97
CA PHE A 22 -7.63 -16.08 12.36
C PHE A 22 -8.31 -17.45 12.27
N HIS A 23 -7.61 -18.49 11.81
CA HIS A 23 -8.17 -19.86 11.75
C HIS A 23 -8.50 -20.43 13.14
N GLN A 24 -7.68 -20.11 14.14
CA GLN A 24 -7.89 -20.51 15.53
C GLN A 24 -8.95 -19.67 16.24
N LYS A 25 -9.48 -18.62 15.59
CA LYS A 25 -10.40 -17.62 16.17
C LYS A 25 -9.82 -16.92 17.41
N ASP A 26 -8.50 -16.81 17.49
CA ASP A 26 -7.81 -16.08 18.57
C ASP A 26 -7.77 -14.59 18.23
N LEU A 27 -8.76 -13.87 18.73
CA LEU A 27 -8.93 -12.44 18.47
C LEU A 27 -7.77 -11.61 19.05
N ALA A 28 -7.27 -11.95 20.23
CA ALA A 28 -6.21 -11.18 20.89
C ALA A 28 -4.88 -11.31 20.13
N VAL A 29 -4.50 -12.53 19.75
CA VAL A 29 -3.29 -12.78 18.95
C VAL A 29 -3.43 -12.20 17.56
N PHE A 30 -4.63 -12.25 16.95
CA PHE A 30 -4.89 -11.62 15.67
C PHE A 30 -4.67 -10.10 15.72
N LYS A 31 -5.28 -9.39 16.69
CA LYS A 31 -5.13 -7.93 16.85
C LYS A 31 -3.66 -7.54 17.07
N ALA A 32 -2.91 -8.32 17.86
CA ALA A 32 -1.48 -8.06 18.08
C ALA A 32 -0.66 -8.13 16.79
N HIS A 33 -0.83 -9.18 15.98
CA HIS A 33 -0.09 -9.32 14.72
C HIS A 33 -0.59 -8.37 13.63
N ALA A 34 -1.87 -7.97 13.66
CA ALA A 34 -2.41 -6.97 12.74
C ALA A 34 -1.75 -5.62 12.99
N ASN A 35 -1.61 -5.21 14.25
CA ASN A 35 -0.88 -4.00 14.64
C ASN A 35 0.59 -4.08 14.23
N LEU A 36 1.25 -5.22 14.43
CA LEU A 36 2.65 -5.41 14.02
C LEU A 36 2.81 -5.29 12.49
N LEU A 37 1.89 -5.86 11.70
CA LEU A 37 1.93 -5.72 10.25
C LEU A 37 1.77 -4.24 9.82
N MET A 38 0.89 -3.49 10.47
CA MET A 38 0.73 -2.05 10.18
C MET A 38 1.94 -1.23 10.62
N GLN A 39 2.62 -1.63 11.69
CA GLN A 39 3.91 -1.04 12.07
C GLN A 39 4.97 -1.30 10.99
N LEU A 40 5.06 -2.52 10.45
CA LEU A 40 5.99 -2.82 9.36
C LEU A 40 5.73 -1.99 8.08
N PHE A 41 4.47 -1.67 7.77
CA PHE A 41 4.16 -0.72 6.68
C PHE A 41 4.68 0.69 6.98
N SER A 42 4.61 1.12 8.25
CA SER A 42 5.13 2.42 8.70
C SER A 42 6.67 2.44 8.65
N ASP A 43 7.31 1.35 9.06
CA ASP A 43 8.77 1.18 9.01
C ASP A 43 9.26 1.16 7.55
N LEU A 44 8.56 0.44 6.66
CA LEU A 44 8.81 0.45 5.22
C LEU A 44 8.68 1.86 4.65
N GLU A 45 7.61 2.59 4.98
CA GLU A 45 7.45 3.98 4.54
C GLU A 45 8.63 4.86 5.00
N SER A 46 9.05 4.73 6.26
CA SER A 46 10.15 5.49 6.84
C SER A 46 11.47 5.23 6.11
N ILE A 47 11.89 3.97 5.97
CA ILE A 47 13.16 3.65 5.32
C ILE A 47 13.16 4.02 3.83
N LEU A 48 12.03 3.85 3.13
CA LEU A 48 11.93 4.20 1.72
C LEU A 48 11.97 5.71 1.49
N SER A 49 11.45 6.49 2.44
CA SER A 49 11.46 7.96 2.38
C SER A 49 12.87 8.55 2.41
N THR A 50 13.88 7.81 2.85
CA THR A 50 15.27 8.29 2.95
C THR A 50 16.01 8.35 1.61
N ASN A 51 15.46 7.79 0.53
CA ASN A 51 16.16 7.67 -0.74
C ASN A 51 15.29 8.09 -1.93
N LYS A 52 15.77 9.06 -2.71
CA LYS A 52 15.10 9.61 -3.90
C LYS A 52 14.68 8.56 -4.94
N HIS A 53 15.29 7.38 -4.96
CA HIS A 53 14.96 6.29 -5.89
C HIS A 53 13.76 5.45 -5.46
N PHE A 54 13.27 5.64 -4.23
CA PHE A 54 12.12 4.93 -3.69
C PHE A 54 10.94 5.87 -3.39
N LEU A 55 10.86 7.04 -4.03
CA LEU A 55 9.78 8.01 -3.81
C LEU A 55 8.78 8.01 -4.96
N VAL A 56 7.50 7.74 -4.67
CA VAL A 56 6.45 7.88 -5.67
C VAL A 56 6.25 9.32 -6.12
N GLY A 57 6.52 10.29 -5.23
CA GLY A 57 6.43 11.72 -5.57
C GLY A 57 7.41 12.12 -6.66
N LYS A 58 8.61 11.51 -6.70
CA LYS A 58 9.56 11.73 -7.79
C LYS A 58 9.06 11.16 -9.12
N TRP A 59 8.50 9.95 -9.11
CA TRP A 59 7.89 9.33 -10.28
C TRP A 59 6.75 10.17 -10.86
N ILE A 60 5.82 10.60 -9.99
CA ILE A 60 4.68 11.43 -10.37
C ILE A 60 5.13 12.81 -10.87
N LYS A 61 6.08 13.46 -10.18
CA LYS A 61 6.62 14.77 -10.59
C LYS A 61 7.27 14.69 -11.98
N ASN A 62 8.03 13.63 -12.25
CA ASN A 62 8.63 13.41 -13.55
C ASN A 62 7.56 13.22 -14.64
N ALA A 63 6.54 12.40 -14.39
CA ALA A 63 5.45 12.20 -15.35
C ALA A 63 4.71 13.52 -15.67
N ARG A 64 4.40 14.32 -14.64
CA ARG A 64 3.79 15.65 -14.83
C ARG A 64 4.69 16.58 -15.64
N SER A 65 6.01 16.57 -15.41
CA SER A 65 6.93 17.48 -16.12
C SER A 65 6.98 17.29 -17.64
N LEU A 66 6.47 16.15 -18.15
CA LEU A 66 6.38 15.87 -19.59
C LEU A 66 5.16 16.54 -20.25
N GLY A 67 4.18 16.99 -19.46
CA GLY A 67 2.96 17.62 -19.98
C GLY A 67 3.15 19.09 -20.33
N THR A 68 2.65 19.50 -21.50
CA THR A 68 2.73 20.88 -22.01
C THR A 68 1.65 21.81 -21.48
N ASN A 69 0.59 21.24 -20.89
CA ASN A 69 -0.54 21.97 -20.30
C ASN A 69 -1.12 21.21 -19.10
N VAL A 70 -1.98 21.87 -18.31
CA VAL A 70 -2.52 21.30 -17.06
C VAL A 70 -3.30 20.01 -17.28
N GLN A 71 -4.03 19.89 -18.39
CA GLN A 71 -4.80 18.69 -18.73
C GLN A 71 -3.86 17.50 -18.99
N GLU A 72 -2.80 17.73 -19.76
CA GLU A 72 -1.78 16.71 -20.07
C GLU A 72 -0.99 16.30 -18.82
N GLN A 73 -0.62 17.24 -17.96
CA GLN A 73 0.04 16.95 -16.68
C GLN A 73 -0.80 16.03 -15.79
N LYS A 74 -2.11 16.29 -15.68
CA LYS A 74 -3.04 15.45 -14.93
C LYS A 74 -3.20 14.06 -15.54
N LEU A 75 -3.27 13.99 -16.88
CA LEU A 75 -3.34 12.71 -17.60
C LEU A 75 -2.09 11.86 -17.38
N TYR A 76 -0.90 12.47 -17.42
CA TYR A 76 0.36 11.75 -17.19
C TYR A 76 0.52 11.32 -15.73
N GLU A 77 0.06 12.12 -14.77
CA GLU A 77 -0.01 11.68 -13.38
C GLU A 77 -0.95 10.48 -13.21
N LEU A 78 -2.15 10.52 -13.81
CA LEU A 78 -3.09 9.39 -13.80
C LEU A 78 -2.44 8.14 -14.39
N ASN A 79 -1.81 8.24 -15.56
CA ASN A 79 -1.11 7.12 -16.20
C ASN A 79 0.02 6.57 -15.32
N ALA A 80 0.80 7.45 -14.71
CA ALA A 80 1.92 7.09 -13.84
C ALA A 80 1.47 6.32 -12.59
N ARG A 81 0.35 6.74 -11.97
CA ARG A 81 -0.26 6.05 -10.82
C ARG A 81 -0.89 4.72 -11.24
N ASN A 82 -1.63 4.72 -12.35
CA ASN A 82 -2.32 3.54 -12.85
C ASN A 82 -1.33 2.43 -13.22
N GLN A 83 -0.23 2.77 -13.92
CA GLN A 83 0.77 1.80 -14.35
C GLN A 83 1.34 0.96 -13.19
N ILE A 84 1.59 1.56 -12.04
CA ILE A 84 2.19 0.87 -10.88
C ILE A 84 1.15 0.22 -9.94
N THR A 85 -0.14 0.31 -10.27
CA THR A 85 -1.25 -0.21 -9.45
C THR A 85 -2.25 -1.04 -10.27
N LEU A 86 -3.31 -0.43 -10.80
CA LEU A 86 -4.41 -1.12 -11.50
C LEU A 86 -4.02 -1.60 -12.92
N TRP A 87 -3.01 -0.98 -13.52
CA TRP A 87 -2.48 -1.21 -14.87
C TRP A 87 -3.45 -0.89 -16.02
N GLY A 88 -4.75 -1.15 -15.86
CA GLY A 88 -5.83 -0.69 -16.74
C GLY A 88 -6.95 0.01 -15.97
N PRO A 89 -8.00 0.49 -16.67
CA PRO A 89 -9.03 1.34 -16.08
C PRO A 89 -9.87 0.65 -14.99
N ASN A 90 -9.93 -0.68 -14.97
CA ASN A 90 -10.70 -1.45 -14.01
C ASN A 90 -9.86 -2.45 -13.20
N GLY A 91 -8.53 -2.36 -13.26
CA GLY A 91 -7.67 -3.31 -12.55
C GLY A 91 -7.37 -4.60 -13.31
N GLU A 92 -7.33 -4.54 -14.65
CA GLU A 92 -7.20 -5.68 -15.55
C GLU A 92 -5.95 -6.55 -15.25
N ILE A 93 -4.84 -5.92 -14.84
CA ILE A 93 -3.61 -6.62 -14.42
C ILE A 93 -3.08 -5.98 -13.13
N ARG A 94 -3.96 -5.93 -12.13
CA ARG A 94 -3.70 -5.34 -10.82
C ARG A 94 -2.39 -5.81 -10.19
N ASP A 95 -1.67 -4.88 -9.59
CA ASP A 95 -0.40 -5.05 -8.87
C ASP A 95 0.77 -5.59 -9.73
N TYR A 96 0.62 -5.76 -11.04
CA TYR A 96 1.66 -6.35 -11.90
C TYR A 96 2.99 -5.59 -11.85
N ALA A 97 2.94 -4.28 -12.04
CA ALA A 97 4.11 -3.41 -11.98
C ALA A 97 4.23 -2.70 -10.63
N ASN A 98 3.86 -3.38 -9.54
CA ASN A 98 3.99 -2.83 -8.20
C ASN A 98 5.42 -2.35 -7.89
N LYS A 99 5.51 -1.42 -6.94
CA LYS A 99 6.76 -0.83 -6.45
C LYS A 99 6.68 -0.72 -4.94
N GLN A 100 7.78 -1.04 -4.27
CA GLN A 100 7.96 -0.68 -2.87
C GLN A 100 8.60 0.70 -2.79
N TRP A 101 7.73 1.71 -2.90
CA TRP A 101 8.08 3.11 -2.81
C TRP A 101 7.32 3.76 -1.65
N ALA A 102 7.96 4.74 -1.01
CA ALA A 102 7.30 5.64 -0.08
C ALA A 102 6.13 6.34 -0.78
N GLY A 103 5.02 6.51 -0.07
CA GLY A 103 3.73 6.94 -0.56
C GLY A 103 2.88 5.78 -1.13
N VAL A 104 3.48 4.81 -1.83
CA VAL A 104 2.76 3.60 -2.28
C VAL A 104 2.55 2.64 -1.11
N MET A 105 3.60 2.44 -0.29
CA MET A 105 3.52 1.57 0.89
C MET A 105 2.49 2.08 1.90
N SER A 106 2.45 3.39 2.18
CA SER A 106 1.46 3.98 3.09
C SER A 106 0.05 4.11 2.48
N GLN A 107 -0.09 4.76 1.32
CA GLN A 107 -1.40 5.17 0.79
C GLN A 107 -2.09 4.13 -0.11
N TYR A 108 -1.38 3.10 -0.60
CA TYR A 108 -1.98 2.05 -1.44
C TYR A 108 -1.99 0.71 -0.73
N PHE A 109 -0.83 0.14 -0.41
CA PHE A 109 -0.75 -1.19 0.20
C PHE A 109 -1.15 -1.17 1.68
N GLY A 110 -0.61 -0.24 2.46
CA GLY A 110 -0.94 -0.08 3.88
C GLY A 110 -2.43 0.22 4.08
N ALA A 111 -3.00 1.12 3.28
CA ALA A 111 -4.44 1.40 3.28
C ALA A 111 -5.29 0.15 2.95
N ARG A 112 -4.92 -0.64 1.94
CA ARG A 112 -5.58 -1.92 1.63
C ARG A 112 -5.50 -2.90 2.80
N TRP A 113 -4.32 -3.08 3.38
CA TRP A 113 -4.12 -4.00 4.50
C TRP A 113 -4.88 -3.56 5.74
N SER A 114 -4.91 -2.26 6.04
CA SER A 114 -5.70 -1.73 7.16
C SER A 114 -7.17 -2.10 7.01
N LEU A 115 -7.79 -1.84 5.85
CA LEU A 115 -9.20 -2.18 5.61
C LEU A 115 -9.43 -3.70 5.65
N TYR A 116 -8.54 -4.48 5.05
CA TYR A 116 -8.62 -5.93 5.06
C TYR A 116 -8.58 -6.48 6.48
N LEU A 117 -7.61 -6.06 7.29
CA LEU A 117 -7.45 -6.48 8.68
C LEU A 117 -8.64 -6.08 9.54
N SER A 118 -9.19 -4.87 9.37
CA SER A 118 -10.40 -4.45 10.10
C SER A 118 -11.62 -5.31 9.77
N VAL A 119 -11.79 -5.73 8.51
CA VAL A 119 -12.88 -6.65 8.12
C VAL A 119 -12.67 -8.05 8.73
N LEU A 120 -11.43 -8.55 8.74
CA LEU A 120 -11.12 -9.82 9.40
C LEU A 120 -11.36 -9.76 10.91
N GLU A 121 -10.92 -8.69 11.57
CA GLU A 121 -11.14 -8.47 12.99
C GLU A 121 -12.63 -8.46 13.34
N PHE A 122 -13.43 -7.70 12.57
CA PHE A 122 -14.88 -7.67 12.73
C PHE A 122 -15.51 -9.06 12.53
N ALA A 123 -15.07 -9.79 11.51
CA ALA A 123 -15.55 -11.14 11.24
C ALA A 123 -15.25 -12.11 12.40
N LEU A 124 -14.07 -12.00 13.02
CA LEU A 124 -13.72 -12.77 14.21
C LEU A 124 -14.56 -12.39 15.42
N GLU A 125 -14.65 -11.10 15.72
CA GLU A 125 -15.32 -10.56 16.91
C GLU A 125 -16.83 -10.87 16.91
N PHE A 126 -17.48 -10.78 15.75
CA PHE A 126 -18.92 -11.01 15.61
C PHE A 126 -19.28 -12.36 14.97
N HIS A 127 -18.29 -13.24 14.78
CA HIS A 127 -18.45 -14.57 14.17
C HIS A 127 -19.20 -14.54 12.83
N ARG A 128 -18.91 -13.54 11.99
CA ARG A 128 -19.54 -13.36 10.67
C ARG A 128 -18.68 -13.96 9.57
N PRO A 129 -19.28 -14.57 8.53
CA PRO A 129 -18.53 -15.01 7.37
C PRO A 129 -18.01 -13.82 6.56
N ILE A 130 -16.86 -14.00 5.91
CA ILE A 130 -16.29 -13.01 4.99
C ILE A 130 -16.73 -13.33 3.57
N ASN A 131 -17.36 -12.36 2.91
CA ASN A 131 -17.60 -12.43 1.47
C ASN A 131 -16.43 -11.78 0.72
N GLN A 132 -15.63 -12.60 0.04
CA GLN A 132 -14.43 -12.15 -0.66
C GLN A 132 -14.74 -11.19 -1.81
N THR A 133 -15.87 -11.36 -2.52
CA THR A 133 -16.27 -10.46 -3.61
C THR A 133 -16.63 -9.07 -3.08
N ILE A 134 -17.37 -9.01 -1.98
CA ILE A 134 -17.72 -7.73 -1.32
C ILE A 134 -16.44 -7.05 -0.80
N LEU A 135 -15.56 -7.81 -0.14
CA LEU A 135 -14.29 -7.28 0.36
C LEU A 135 -13.40 -6.76 -0.77
N SER A 136 -13.26 -7.52 -1.86
CA SER A 136 -12.49 -7.09 -3.03
C SER A 136 -13.07 -5.81 -3.66
N THR A 137 -14.40 -5.73 -3.77
CA THR A 137 -15.09 -4.53 -4.28
C THR A 137 -14.90 -3.34 -3.35
N PHE A 138 -14.93 -3.57 -2.04
CA PHE A 138 -14.70 -2.55 -1.03
C PHE A 138 -13.26 -2.01 -1.09
N LEU A 139 -12.25 -2.87 -1.16
CA LEU A 139 -10.84 -2.47 -1.32
C LEU A 139 -10.61 -1.68 -2.61
N TYR A 140 -11.20 -2.14 -3.71
CA TYR A 140 -11.11 -1.47 -5.00
C TYR A 140 -11.66 -0.04 -4.94
N ASN A 141 -12.87 0.12 -4.40
CA ASN A 141 -13.55 1.41 -4.36
C ASN A 141 -12.97 2.38 -3.32
N MET A 142 -12.50 1.87 -2.18
CA MET A 142 -12.02 2.70 -1.08
C MET A 142 -10.56 3.10 -1.20
N VAL A 143 -9.74 2.30 -1.89
CA VAL A 143 -8.29 2.52 -1.95
C VAL A 143 -7.78 2.50 -3.38
N GLU A 144 -8.04 1.43 -4.12
CA GLU A 144 -7.27 1.19 -5.34
C GLU A 144 -7.61 2.16 -6.46
N LYS A 145 -8.90 2.39 -6.71
CA LYS A 145 -9.38 3.36 -7.69
C LYS A 145 -9.13 4.81 -7.24
N PRO A 146 -9.40 5.22 -5.99
CA PRO A 146 -9.04 6.57 -5.53
C PRO A 146 -7.56 6.90 -5.67
N PHE A 147 -6.65 5.94 -5.43
CA PHE A 147 -5.21 6.17 -5.54
C PHE A 147 -4.76 6.61 -6.94
N THR A 148 -5.43 6.17 -8.01
CA THR A 148 -5.09 6.54 -9.39
C THR A 148 -5.50 7.96 -9.76
N VAL A 149 -6.44 8.56 -9.00
CA VAL A 149 -6.92 9.91 -9.24
C VAL A 149 -5.96 10.94 -8.63
N PRO A 150 -5.53 11.99 -9.36
CA PRO A 150 -4.69 13.05 -8.82
C PRO A 150 -5.42 13.87 -7.74
N HIS A 151 -5.22 13.54 -6.46
CA HIS A 151 -5.82 14.27 -5.33
C HIS A 151 -4.83 14.61 -4.21
N ASN A 152 -3.73 13.87 -4.10
CA ASN A 152 -2.71 14.05 -3.05
C ASN A 152 -1.32 14.29 -3.66
N GLU A 153 -0.57 15.22 -3.07
CA GLU A 153 0.84 15.43 -3.37
C GLU A 153 1.73 14.49 -2.56
N PHE A 154 2.79 13.98 -3.18
CA PHE A 154 3.79 13.15 -2.51
C PHE A 154 5.15 13.84 -2.51
N PRO A 155 5.94 13.75 -1.42
CA PRO A 155 7.30 14.26 -1.39
C PRO A 155 8.15 13.69 -2.54
N ALA A 156 8.85 14.58 -3.26
CA ALA A 156 9.78 14.20 -4.32
C ALA A 156 11.25 14.24 -3.87
N GLU A 157 11.52 14.75 -2.67
CA GLU A 157 12.83 14.80 -2.04
C GLU A 157 12.89 13.86 -0.83
N PRO A 158 14.05 13.23 -0.57
CA PRO A 158 14.19 12.30 0.54
C PRO A 158 14.14 13.01 1.90
N LYS A 159 13.72 12.28 2.93
CA LYS A 159 13.69 12.73 4.33
C LYS A 159 14.28 11.64 5.24
N GLY A 160 15.11 12.05 6.19
CA GLY A 160 15.77 11.15 7.16
C GLY A 160 17.07 10.56 6.64
N HIS A 161 17.69 9.70 7.44
CA HIS A 161 18.99 9.07 7.16
C HIS A 161 18.86 7.55 7.16
N SER A 162 19.18 6.92 6.03
CA SER A 162 18.98 5.48 5.84
C SER A 162 19.85 4.56 6.70
N VAL A 163 20.87 5.10 7.38
CA VAL A 163 21.77 4.36 8.28
C VAL A 163 21.26 4.41 9.72
N GLU A 164 20.47 5.43 10.07
CA GLU A 164 19.91 5.61 11.40
C GLU A 164 18.58 4.83 11.59
N ILE A 165 17.89 4.55 10.49
CA ILE A 165 16.65 3.76 10.42
C ILE A 165 16.99 2.31 10.05
#